data_AF-A0AAI9Z759-F1
#
_entry.id   AF-A0AAI9Z759-F1
#
_cell.length_a   1.000
_cell.length_b   1.000
_cell.length_c   1.000
_cell.angle_alpha   90.00
_cell.angle_beta   90.00
_cell.angle_gamma   90.00
#
_symmetry.space_group_name_H-M   'P 1'
#
loop_
_entity.id
_entity.type
_entity.pdbx_description
1 polymer ?
#
loop_
_entity_poly.entity_id
_entity_poly.type
_entity_poly.pdbx_seq_one_letter_code
_entity_poly.pdbx_strand_id
1 'polypeptide(L)' 'MSTPHISGLALYLKGLEGSVVDASAAIGARIKELATRGIVADPGVGSPNLVAYNGNGRR' A
#
# COMPACT_ATOMS: atom_id res chain seq x y z
N MET A 1 -10.57 2.26 11.43
CA MET A 1 -9.33 3.08 11.50
C MET A 1 -8.26 2.57 10.52
N SER A 2 -8.56 2.52 9.21
CA SER A 2 -7.63 2.00 8.19
C SER A 2 -6.91 3.12 7.42
N THR A 3 -7.61 4.22 7.16
CA THR A 3 -7.06 5.41 6.50
C THR A 3 -5.78 5.96 7.12
N PRO A 4 -5.65 6.14 8.46
CA PRO A 4 -4.42 6.69 9.03
C PRO A 4 -3.19 5.79 8.81
N HIS A 5 -3.37 4.46 8.76
CA HIS A 5 -2.29 3.53 8.44
C HIS A 5 -1.80 3.69 7.00
N ILE A 6 -2.73 3.87 6.04
CA ILE A 6 -2.39 4.14 4.64
C ILE A 6 -1.70 5.50 4.49
N SER A 7 -2.16 6.53 5.19
CA SER A 7 -1.53 7.86 5.18
C SER A 7 -0.09 7.82 5.72
N GLY A 8 0.13 7.12 6.84
CA GLY A 8 1.47 6.93 7.39
C GLY A 8 2.39 6.15 6.45
N LEU A 9 1.87 5.08 5.81
CA LEU A 9 2.61 4.32 4.81
C LEU A 9 2.97 5.16 3.57
N ALA A 10 2.05 6.01 3.11
CA ALA A 10 2.30 6.90 1.97
C ALA A 10 3.44 7.89 2.27
N LEU A 11 3.46 8.48 3.46
CA LEU A 11 4.54 9.37 3.89
C LEU A 11 5.87 8.62 4.09
N TYR A 12 5.83 7.42 4.65
CA TYR A 12 7.00 6.56 4.79
C TYR A 12 7.64 6.25 3.43
N LEU A 13 6.85 5.81 2.45
CA LEU A 13 7.34 5.50 1.11
C LEU A 13 7.82 6.74 0.37
N LYS A 14 7.17 7.89 0.52
CA LYS A 14 7.67 9.17 -0.03
C LYS A 14 9.03 9.55 0.55
N GLY A 15 9.23 9.37 1.85
CA GLY A 15 10.51 9.64 2.49
C GLY A 15 11.62 8.66 2.07
N LEU A 16 11.27 7.40 1.80
CA LEU A 16 12.22 6.33 1.47
C LEU A 16 12.59 6.29 -0.02
N GLU A 17 11.59 6.38 -0.90
CA GLU A 17 11.73 6.21 -2.36
C GLU A 17 11.83 7.55 -3.11
N GLY A 18 11.61 8.68 -2.41
CA GLY A 18 11.80 10.03 -2.93
C GLY A 18 10.88 10.37 -4.11
N SER A 19 11.40 11.11 -5.08
CA SER A 19 10.64 11.66 -6.22
C SER A 19 10.03 10.61 -7.15
N VAL A 20 10.44 9.34 -7.04
CA VAL A 20 9.89 8.22 -7.82
C VAL A 20 8.40 7.98 -7.52
N VAL A 21 7.95 8.29 -6.30
CA VAL A 21 6.56 8.06 -5.86
C VAL A 21 5.82 9.35 -5.50
N ASP A 22 6.32 10.50 -5.96
CA ASP A 22 5.77 11.78 -5.50
C ASP A 22 4.39 12.11 -6.06
N ALA A 23 4.08 11.61 -7.26
CA ALA A 23 2.76 11.74 -7.86
C ALA A 23 1.71 10.89 -7.13
N SER A 24 0.52 11.44 -6.90
CA SER A 24 -0.58 10.78 -6.17
C SER A 24 -0.98 9.43 -6.77
N ALA A 25 -0.93 9.29 -8.10
CA ALA A 25 -1.19 8.02 -8.77
C ALA A 25 -0.05 7.00 -8.55
N ALA A 26 1.20 7.45 -8.55
CA ALA A 26 2.38 6.61 -8.37
C ALA A 26 2.43 6.03 -6.94
N ILE A 27 2.19 6.85 -5.91
CA ILE A 27 2.14 6.37 -4.53
C ILE A 27 1.00 5.36 -4.32
N GLY A 28 -0.17 5.60 -4.92
CA GLY A 28 -1.30 4.69 -4.85
C GLY A 28 -1.02 3.34 -5.54
N ALA A 29 -0.35 3.36 -6.70
CA ALA A 29 0.08 2.15 -7.39
C ALA A 29 1.11 1.38 -6.56
N ARG A 30 2.10 2.08 -6.00
CA ARG A 30 3.17 1.49 -5.19
C ARG A 30 2.65 0.79 -3.94
N ILE A 31 1.72 1.42 -3.23
CA ILE A 31 1.08 0.81 -2.04
C ILE A 31 0.34 -0.49 -2.43
N LYS A 32 -0.36 -0.51 -3.56
CA LYS A 32 -1.06 -1.72 -4.06
C LYS A 32 -0.10 -2.79 -4.56
N GLU A 33 1.05 -2.40 -5.09
CA GLU A 33 2.09 -3.32 -5.54
C GLU A 33 2.72 -4.07 -4.36
N LEU A 34 3.01 -3.35 -3.27
CA LEU A 34 3.60 -3.92 -2.06
C LEU A 34 2.60 -4.72 -1.23
N ALA A 35 1.30 -4.43 -1.34
CA ALA A 35 0.27 -5.05 -0.53
C ALA A 35 0.26 -6.59 -0.60
N THR A 36 0.03 -7.22 0.55
CA THR A 36 -0.22 -8.66 0.66
C THR A 36 -1.57 -9.00 0.04
N ARG A 37 -1.60 -10.00 -0.83
CA ARG A 37 -2.78 -10.35 -1.63
C ARG A 37 -3.50 -11.57 -1.08
N GLY A 38 -4.82 -11.58 -1.15
CA GLY A 38 -5.62 -12.79 -0.96
C GLY A 38 -5.79 -13.26 0.49
N ILE A 39 -5.42 -12.44 1.48
CA ILE A 39 -5.47 -12.83 2.89
C ILE A 39 -6.73 -12.36 3.62
N VAL A 40 -7.50 -11.43 3.04
CA VAL A 40 -8.77 -10.99 3.61
C VAL A 40 -9.80 -12.08 3.38
N ALA A 41 -10.36 -12.62 4.46
CA ALA A 41 -11.51 -13.51 4.40
C ALA A 41 -12.77 -12.69 4.05
N ASP A 42 -13.55 -13.18 3.09
CA ASP A 42 -14.78 -12.55 2.60
C ASP A 42 -14.65 -11.04 2.28
N PRO A 43 -13.83 -10.65 1.29
CA PRO A 43 -13.63 -9.25 0.93
C PRO A 43 -14.88 -8.59 0.29
N GLY A 44 -15.89 -9.37 -0.06
CA GLY A 44 -17.02 -8.94 -0.90
C GLY A 44 -16.71 -8.98 -2.40
N VAL A 45 -17.78 -9.12 -3.20
CA VAL A 45 -17.67 -9.25 -4.66
C VAL A 45 -17.16 -7.94 -5.27
N GLY A 46 -16.08 -8.02 -6.06
CA GLY A 46 -15.48 -6.85 -6.73
C GLY A 46 -14.48 -6.06 -5.87
N SER A 47 -14.34 -6.37 -4.58
CA SER A 47 -13.37 -5.71 -3.70
C SER A 47 -11.94 -6.21 -3.95
N PRO A 48 -10.94 -5.31 -4.02
CA PRO A 48 -9.54 -5.71 -4.03
C PRO A 48 -9.16 -6.43 -2.73
N ASN A 49 -8.72 -7.68 -2.81
CA ASN A 49 -8.22 -8.44 -1.66
C ASN A 49 -6.75 -8.09 -1.39
N LEU A 50 -6.52 -6.90 -0.82
CA LEU A 50 -5.21 -6.33 -0.54
C LEU A 50 -5.11 -5.85 0.91
N VAL A 51 -4.01 -6.19 1.59
CA VAL A 51 -3.64 -5.66 2.91
C VAL A 51 -2.33 -4.90 2.78
N ALA A 52 -2.30 -3.66 3.27
CA ALA A 52 -1.15 -2.79 3.14
C ALA A 52 0.11 -3.38 3.80
N TYR A 53 1.25 -3.22 3.14
CA TYR A 53 2.55 -3.71 3.58
C TYR A 53 3.65 -2.74 3.15
N ASN A 54 4.66 -2.54 4.00
CA ASN A 54 5.74 -1.58 3.79
C ASN A 54 6.98 -2.16 3.10
N GLY A 55 6.97 -3.45 2.75
CA GLY A 55 8.08 -4.09 2.03
C GLY A 55 9.29 -4.49 2.89
N ASN A 56 9.26 -4.30 4.22
CA ASN A 56 10.44 -4.42 5.09
C ASN A 56 11.00 -5.85 5.29
N GLY A 57 10.36 -6.88 4.73
CA GLY A 57 10.79 -8.28 4.79
C GLY A 57 10.91 -8.97 3.42
N ARG A 58 10.89 -8.23 2.30
CA ARG A 58 11.16 -8.81 0.97
C ARG A 58 12.67 -8.97 0.79
N ARG A 59 13.11 -10.21 0.51
CA ARG A 59 14.49 -10.53 0.08
C ARG A 59 14.63 -10.34 -1.42
#